data_AF-A0A931DQA2-F1
#
_entry.id   AF-A0A931DQA2-F1
#
_cell.length_a   1.000
_cell.length_b   1.000
_cell.length_c   1.000
_cell.angle_alpha   90.00
_cell.angle_beta   90.00
_cell.angle_gamma   90.00
#
_symmetry.space_group_name_H-M   'P 1'
#
loop_
_entity.id
_entity.type
_entity.pdbx_description
1 polymer ?
#
loop_
_entity_poly.entity_id
_entity_poly.type
_entity_poly.pdbx_seq_one_letter_code
_entity_poly.pdbx_strand_id
1 'polypeptide(L)'
;MAVFDTGSFVEATMEDIARAAGVTRVTVYAHFAGKTEILRALVTRVYEVADDIYADLAALPAWTRQGVRGWLEGATARWHLVAPVVRALAAAGPAATGEGARDRYRAARERHVALLTEDPRRWRGVPPAEARQRALMAVLQLESFLSVWLAGGWPVETDDPLDLLADALCHLLMPALSPGPG
;
A
#
# COMPACT_ATOMS: atom_id res chain seq x y z
N MET A 1 -18.26 3.94 6.39
CA MET A 1 -17.04 4.77 6.21
C MET A 1 -16.56 5.42 7.52
N ALA A 2 -17.43 6.03 8.35
CA ALA A 2 -17.01 6.77 9.56
C ALA A 2 -16.34 5.93 10.68
N VAL A 3 -16.69 4.64 10.82
CA VAL A 3 -16.17 3.80 11.92
C VAL A 3 -14.68 3.47 11.79
N PHE A 4 -14.07 3.69 10.63
CA PHE A 4 -12.66 3.39 10.38
C PHE A 4 -11.76 4.61 10.57
N ASP A 5 -12.26 5.67 11.19
CA ASP A 5 -11.37 6.71 11.69
C ASP A 5 -10.57 6.21 12.91
N THR A 6 -9.36 6.73 13.09
CA THR A 6 -8.32 6.22 13.99
C THR A 6 -8.84 5.96 15.41
N GLY A 7 -9.59 6.90 15.99
CA GLY A 7 -10.21 6.75 17.32
C GLY A 7 -11.52 5.97 17.29
N SER A 8 -12.31 6.13 16.23
CA SER A 8 -13.64 5.52 16.12
C SER A 8 -13.56 3.99 16.05
N PHE A 9 -12.60 3.41 15.31
CA PHE A 9 -12.55 1.96 15.18
C PHE A 9 -12.14 1.26 16.48
N VAL A 10 -11.20 1.83 17.23
CA VAL A 10 -10.72 1.26 18.49
C VAL A 10 -11.85 1.20 19.51
N GLU A 11 -12.65 2.26 19.60
CA GLU A 11 -13.76 2.40 20.55
C GLU A 11 -15.07 1.76 20.08
N ALA A 12 -15.25 1.56 18.76
CA ALA A 12 -16.50 1.06 18.20
C ALA A 12 -16.90 -0.33 18.70
N THR A 13 -18.18 -0.55 18.95
CA THR A 13 -18.74 -1.88 19.23
C THR A 13 -19.06 -2.62 17.94
N MET A 14 -19.31 -3.94 18.02
CA MET A 14 -19.84 -4.72 16.89
C MET A 14 -21.20 -4.17 16.40
N GLU A 15 -21.96 -3.53 17.29
CA GLU A 15 -23.22 -2.88 16.95
C GLU A 15 -23.00 -1.60 16.15
N ASP A 16 -22.01 -0.79 16.51
CA ASP A 16 -21.64 0.42 15.76
C ASP A 16 -21.14 0.07 14.36
N ILE A 17 -20.39 -1.03 14.23
CA ILE A 17 -19.94 -1.55 12.93
C ILE A 17 -21.14 -2.00 12.08
N ALA A 18 -22.07 -2.77 12.66
CA ALA A 18 -23.27 -3.22 11.95
C ALA A 18 -24.10 -2.03 11.44
N ARG A 19 -24.33 -1.04 12.31
CA ARG A 19 -25.05 0.20 12.01
C ARG A 19 -24.35 0.98 10.90
N ALA A 20 -23.03 1.14 10.97
CA ALA A 20 -22.24 1.85 9.97
C ALA A 20 -22.18 1.13 8.61
N ALA A 21 -22.34 -0.20 8.60
CA ALA A 21 -22.39 -1.03 7.40
C ALA A 21 -23.81 -1.19 6.84
N GLY A 22 -24.84 -0.67 7.53
CA GLY A 22 -26.24 -0.79 7.09
C GLY A 22 -26.79 -2.22 7.18
N VAL A 23 -26.21 -3.06 8.05
CA VAL A 23 -26.61 -4.47 8.24
C VAL A 23 -27.00 -4.75 9.68
N THR A 24 -27.65 -5.89 9.93
CA THR A 24 -27.99 -6.29 11.30
C THR A 24 -26.77 -6.80 12.06
N ARG A 25 -26.80 -6.72 13.39
CA ARG A 25 -25.77 -7.31 14.26
C ARG A 25 -25.62 -8.82 14.01
N VAL A 26 -26.73 -9.52 13.78
CA VAL A 26 -26.75 -10.96 13.46
C VAL A 26 -25.99 -11.23 12.17
N THR A 27 -26.19 -10.41 11.13
CA THR A 27 -25.46 -10.51 9.86
C THR A 27 -23.95 -10.34 10.06
N VAL A 28 -23.52 -9.36 10.87
CA VAL A 28 -22.08 -9.17 11.14
C VAL A 28 -21.50 -10.39 11.87
N TYR A 29 -22.17 -10.90 12.91
CA TYR A 29 -21.69 -12.07 13.64
C TYR A 29 -21.72 -13.37 12.83
N ALA A 30 -22.58 -13.46 11.81
CA ALA A 30 -22.57 -14.58 10.88
C ALA A 30 -21.28 -14.63 10.03
N HIS A 31 -20.63 -13.49 9.81
CA HIS A 31 -19.38 -13.39 9.04
C HIS A 31 -18.14 -13.25 9.91
N PHE A 32 -18.26 -12.66 11.10
CA PHE A 32 -17.13 -12.35 11.97
C PHE A 32 -17.45 -12.63 13.43
N ALA A 33 -16.65 -13.48 14.07
CA ALA A 33 -16.74 -13.78 15.50
C ALA A 33 -16.43 -12.55 16.38
N GLY A 34 -15.76 -11.53 15.84
CA GLY A 34 -15.53 -10.26 16.52
C GLY A 34 -14.62 -9.28 15.76
N LYS A 35 -14.31 -8.14 16.41
CA LYS A 35 -13.52 -7.04 15.82
C LYS A 35 -12.14 -7.48 15.32
N THR A 36 -11.49 -8.41 16.01
CA THR A 36 -10.17 -8.93 15.61
C THR A 36 -10.21 -9.66 14.27
N GLU A 37 -11.29 -10.37 13.98
CA GLU A 37 -11.46 -11.05 12.69
C GLU A 37 -11.75 -10.06 11.57
N ILE A 38 -12.56 -9.03 11.85
CA ILE A 38 -12.79 -7.91 10.94
C ILE A 38 -11.47 -7.23 10.60
N LEU A 39 -10.65 -6.89 11.61
CA LEU A 39 -9.33 -6.30 11.42
C LEU A 39 -8.44 -7.17 10.54
N ARG A 40 -8.42 -8.49 10.76
CA ARG A 40 -7.63 -9.41 9.95
C ARG A 40 -8.08 -9.40 8.48
N ALA A 41 -9.39 -9.45 8.23
CA ALA A 41 -9.92 -9.37 6.87
C ALA A 41 -9.58 -8.03 6.19
N LEU A 42 -9.63 -6.93 6.93
CA LEU A 42 -9.24 -5.61 6.44
C LEU A 42 -7.73 -5.51 6.16
N VAL A 43 -6.87 -6.10 7.00
CA VAL A 43 -5.43 -6.21 6.75
C VAL A 43 -5.16 -6.98 5.46
N THR A 44 -5.85 -8.10 5.24
CA THR A 44 -5.76 -8.84 3.97
C THR A 44 -6.11 -7.95 2.79
N ARG A 45 -7.19 -7.17 2.89
CA ARG A 45 -7.59 -6.23 1.84
C ARG A 45 -6.54 -5.15 1.56
N VAL A 46 -5.86 -4.63 2.59
CA VAL A 46 -4.74 -3.69 2.42
C VAL A 46 -3.62 -4.32 1.60
N TYR A 47 -3.26 -5.57 1.89
CA TYR A 47 -2.23 -6.28 1.13
C TYR A 47 -2.64 -6.54 -0.32
N GLU A 48 -3.88 -6.92 -0.58
CA GLU A 48 -4.38 -7.10 -1.95
C GLU A 48 -4.30 -5.79 -2.76
N VAL A 49 -4.70 -4.67 -2.17
CA VAL A 49 -4.60 -3.36 -2.82
C VAL A 49 -3.14 -2.99 -3.12
N ALA A 50 -2.22 -3.28 -2.20
CA ALA A 50 -0.80 -3.07 -2.44
C ALA A 50 -0.28 -3.98 -3.57
N ASP A 51 -0.64 -5.26 -3.56
CA ASP A 51 -0.27 -6.22 -4.60
C ASP A 51 -0.73 -5.73 -5.99
N ASP A 52 -1.98 -5.25 -6.12
CA ASP A 52 -2.52 -4.67 -7.35
C ASP A 52 -1.75 -3.40 -7.81
N ILE A 53 -1.38 -2.54 -6.86
CA ILE A 53 -0.60 -1.32 -7.15
C ILE A 53 0.75 -1.67 -7.79
N TYR A 54 1.48 -2.65 -7.25
CA TYR A 54 2.77 -3.05 -7.80
C TYR A 54 2.67 -3.89 -9.07
N ALA A 55 1.61 -4.70 -9.21
CA ALA A 55 1.32 -5.42 -10.44
C ALA A 55 1.14 -4.44 -11.62
N ASP A 56 0.41 -3.35 -11.41
CA ASP A 56 0.23 -2.31 -12.43
C ASP A 56 1.54 -1.61 -12.81
N LEU A 57 2.41 -1.32 -11.83
CA LEU A 57 3.73 -0.74 -12.12
C LEU A 57 4.56 -1.69 -12.97
N ALA A 58 4.61 -2.96 -12.60
CA ALA A 58 5.34 -3.98 -13.34
C ALA A 58 4.80 -4.16 -14.77
N ALA A 59 3.48 -4.03 -14.94
CA ALA A 59 2.78 -4.18 -16.22
C ALA A 59 2.94 -2.98 -17.18
N LEU A 60 3.44 -1.82 -16.73
CA LEU A 60 3.70 -0.68 -17.62
C LEU A 60 4.62 -1.10 -18.78
N PRO A 61 4.31 -0.81 -20.06
CA PRO A 61 5.13 -1.27 -21.20
C PRO A 61 6.60 -0.86 -21.11
N ALA A 62 6.85 0.32 -20.56
CA ALA A 62 8.16 0.84 -20.23
C ALA A 62 8.06 1.66 -18.94
N TRP A 63 9.11 1.64 -18.12
CA TRP A 63 9.22 2.58 -17.02
C TRP A 63 9.84 3.86 -17.56
N THR A 64 9.01 4.87 -17.78
CA THR A 64 9.46 6.24 -18.03
C THR A 64 9.01 7.09 -16.85
N ARG A 65 9.65 8.25 -16.64
CA ARG A 65 9.22 9.18 -15.60
C ARG A 65 7.74 9.53 -15.71
N GLN A 66 7.27 9.81 -16.93
CA GLN A 66 5.86 10.08 -17.21
C GLN A 66 4.97 8.89 -16.88
N GLY A 67 5.38 7.66 -17.25
CA GLY A 67 4.62 6.45 -16.94
C GLY A 67 4.51 6.18 -15.44
N VAL A 68 5.61 6.35 -14.69
CA VAL A 68 5.62 6.24 -13.23
C VAL A 68 4.73 7.33 -12.60
N ARG A 69 4.80 8.57 -13.08
CA ARG A 69 3.95 9.66 -12.58
C ARG A 69 2.46 9.41 -12.83
N GLY A 70 2.08 8.90 -14.00
CA GLY A 70 0.69 8.53 -14.29
C GLY A 70 0.22 7.33 -13.44
N TRP A 71 1.09 6.34 -13.24
CA TRP A 71 0.78 5.22 -12.34
C TRP A 71 0.56 5.66 -10.89
N LEU A 72 1.32 6.65 -10.40
CA LEU A 72 1.17 7.18 -9.03
C LEU A 72 -0.23 7.77 -8.76
N GLU A 73 -0.92 8.29 -9.79
CA GLU A 73 -2.30 8.77 -9.65
C GLU A 73 -3.26 7.61 -9.35
N GLY A 74 -3.10 6.50 -10.07
CA GLY A 74 -3.86 5.27 -9.79
C GLY A 74 -3.52 4.67 -8.43
N ALA A 75 -2.22 4.64 -8.09
CA ALA A 75 -1.74 4.10 -6.82
C ALA A 75 -2.31 4.87 -5.62
N THR A 76 -2.28 6.20 -5.67
CA THR A 76 -2.87 7.05 -4.63
C THR A 76 -4.37 6.87 -4.52
N ALA A 77 -5.10 6.89 -5.64
CA ALA A 77 -6.55 6.69 -5.65
C ALA A 77 -6.93 5.35 -4.99
N ARG A 78 -6.20 4.27 -5.26
CA ARG A 78 -6.41 2.97 -4.60
C ARG A 78 -6.04 3.01 -3.13
N TRP A 79 -4.92 3.64 -2.76
CA TRP A 79 -4.50 3.72 -1.37
C TRP A 79 -5.48 4.50 -0.52
N HIS A 80 -6.13 5.54 -1.05
CA HIS A 80 -7.20 6.28 -0.37
C HIS A 80 -8.36 5.37 0.08
N LEU A 81 -8.66 4.30 -0.65
CA LEU A 81 -9.72 3.36 -0.29
C LEU A 81 -9.40 2.58 1.00
N VAL A 82 -8.10 2.36 1.27
CA VAL A 82 -7.63 1.57 2.41
C VAL A 82 -6.96 2.41 3.50
N ALA A 83 -6.69 3.69 3.25
CA ALA A 83 -6.09 4.60 4.22
C ALA A 83 -6.80 4.66 5.59
N PRO A 84 -8.16 4.64 5.69
CA PRO A 84 -8.84 4.55 6.98
C PRO A 84 -8.49 3.28 7.76
N VAL A 85 -8.37 2.15 7.07
CA VAL A 85 -7.97 0.87 7.69
C VAL A 85 -6.53 0.96 8.20
N VAL A 86 -5.62 1.49 7.38
CA VAL A 86 -4.21 1.66 7.77
C VAL A 86 -4.09 2.56 9.01
N ARG A 87 -4.87 3.65 9.08
CA ARG A 87 -5.00 4.51 10.27
C ARG A 87 -5.45 3.75 11.51
N ALA A 88 -6.57 3.02 11.40
CA ALA A 88 -7.11 2.24 12.50
C ALA A 88 -6.12 1.18 13.01
N LEU A 89 -5.38 0.52 12.11
CA LEU A 89 -4.34 -0.43 12.46
C LEU A 89 -3.16 0.21 13.18
N ALA A 90 -2.72 1.39 12.71
CA ALA A 90 -1.62 2.12 13.35
C ALA A 90 -1.96 2.50 14.80
N ALA A 91 -3.18 2.96 15.07
CA ALA A 91 -3.61 3.31 16.43
C ALA A 91 -3.94 2.12 17.32
N ALA A 92 -4.43 1.01 16.76
CA ALA A 92 -4.65 -0.21 17.52
C ALA A 92 -3.32 -0.90 17.93
N GLY A 93 -2.20 -0.49 17.33
CA GLY A 93 -0.86 -0.92 17.69
C GLY A 93 -0.53 -2.37 17.28
N PRO A 94 0.67 -2.86 17.64
CA PRO A 94 1.19 -4.14 17.14
C PRO A 94 0.30 -5.34 17.45
N ALA A 95 -0.40 -5.32 18.60
CA ALA A 95 -1.29 -6.39 19.04
C ALA A 95 -2.45 -6.66 18.06
N ALA A 96 -2.91 -5.63 17.34
CA ALA A 96 -4.04 -5.72 16.41
C ALA A 96 -3.73 -6.53 15.14
N THR A 97 -2.46 -6.68 14.79
CA THR A 97 -2.02 -7.37 13.57
C THR A 97 -1.89 -8.89 13.73
N GLY A 98 -2.00 -9.37 14.97
CA GLY A 98 -1.96 -10.79 15.35
C GLY A 98 -0.59 -11.46 15.17
N GLU A 99 -0.52 -12.74 15.55
CA GLU A 99 0.70 -13.56 15.40
C GLU A 99 1.12 -13.71 13.93
N GLY A 100 2.42 -13.63 13.65
CA GLY A 100 2.95 -13.72 12.28
C GLY A 100 2.79 -12.45 11.44
N ALA A 101 2.41 -11.32 12.04
CA ALA A 101 2.31 -10.04 11.33
C ALA A 101 3.62 -9.62 10.66
N ARG A 102 4.75 -9.81 11.35
CA ARG A 102 6.08 -9.51 10.80
C ARG A 102 6.39 -10.36 9.56
N ASP A 103 6.06 -11.64 9.58
CA ASP A 103 6.30 -12.54 8.45
C ASP A 103 5.40 -12.20 7.27
N ARG A 104 4.12 -11.87 7.51
CA ARG A 104 3.19 -11.38 6.48
C ARG A 104 3.66 -10.07 5.86
N TYR A 105 4.11 -9.12 6.69
CA TYR A 105 4.65 -7.84 6.25
C TYR A 105 5.89 -8.01 5.38
N ARG A 106 6.80 -8.91 5.77
CA ARG A 106 7.99 -9.27 5.00
C ARG A 106 7.63 -9.95 3.69
N ALA A 107 6.77 -10.97 3.72
CA ALA A 107 6.36 -11.72 2.54
C ALA A 107 5.65 -10.83 1.50
N ALA A 108 4.86 -9.85 1.94
CA ALA A 108 4.25 -8.87 1.03
C ALA A 108 5.31 -8.06 0.27
N ARG A 109 6.31 -7.52 0.97
CA ARG A 109 7.43 -6.78 0.34
C ARG A 109 8.25 -7.65 -0.58
N GLU A 110 8.49 -8.90 -0.20
CA GLU A 110 9.18 -9.87 -1.06
C GLU A 110 8.41 -10.10 -2.37
N ARG A 111 7.06 -10.18 -2.34
CA ARG A 111 6.23 -10.24 -3.55
C ARG A 111 6.35 -8.98 -4.41
N HIS A 112 6.28 -7.79 -3.82
CA HIS A 112 6.40 -6.53 -4.56
C HIS A 112 7.78 -6.39 -5.22
N VAL A 113 8.84 -6.72 -4.51
CA VAL A 113 10.21 -6.75 -5.06
C VAL A 113 10.32 -7.76 -6.21
N ALA A 114 9.69 -8.93 -6.07
CA ALA A 114 9.69 -9.93 -7.13
C ALA A 114 9.01 -9.40 -8.40
N LEU A 115 7.83 -8.76 -8.29
CA LEU A 115 7.13 -8.15 -9.43
C LEU A 115 8.01 -7.12 -10.16
N LEU A 116 8.69 -6.24 -9.41
CA LEU A 116 9.56 -5.21 -10.01
C LEU A 116 10.86 -5.75 -10.60
N THR A 117 11.21 -7.00 -10.31
CA THR A 117 12.44 -7.64 -10.82
C THR A 117 12.16 -8.83 -11.73
N GLU A 118 10.89 -9.11 -12.03
CA GLU A 118 10.45 -10.27 -12.81
C GLU A 118 10.95 -10.22 -14.26
N ASP A 119 10.96 -9.04 -14.89
CA ASP A 119 11.50 -8.88 -16.25
C ASP A 119 13.02 -8.56 -16.21
N PRO A 120 13.91 -9.53 -16.45
CA PRO A 120 15.36 -9.31 -16.42
C PRO A 120 15.83 -8.37 -17.54
N ARG A 121 15.02 -8.14 -18.59
CA ARG A 121 15.40 -7.26 -19.70
C ARG A 121 15.46 -5.79 -19.28
N ARG A 122 14.72 -5.40 -18.25
CA ARG A 122 14.78 -4.05 -17.66
C ARG A 122 16.08 -3.84 -16.90
N TRP A 123 16.56 -4.86 -16.21
CA TRP A 123 17.74 -4.82 -15.36
C TRP A 123 19.02 -5.27 -16.07
N ARG A 124 19.11 -5.13 -17.40
CA ARG A 124 20.30 -5.55 -18.16
C ARG A 124 21.53 -4.81 -17.66
N GLY A 125 22.60 -5.56 -17.40
CA GLY A 125 23.86 -5.03 -16.89
C GLY A 125 23.86 -4.74 -15.39
N VAL A 126 22.76 -5.02 -14.68
CA VAL A 126 22.66 -4.84 -13.23
C VAL A 126 22.69 -6.20 -12.53
N PRO A 127 23.54 -6.40 -11.51
CA PRO A 127 23.51 -7.62 -10.71
C PRO A 127 22.13 -7.86 -10.07
N PRO A 128 21.61 -9.10 -10.04
CA PRO A 128 20.28 -9.37 -9.48
C PRO A 128 20.09 -8.94 -8.02
N ALA A 129 21.15 -8.99 -7.21
CA ALA A 129 21.11 -8.51 -5.83
C ALA A 129 20.91 -6.99 -5.75
N GLU A 130 21.57 -6.23 -6.61
CA GLU A 130 21.41 -4.78 -6.70
C GLU A 130 20.01 -4.41 -7.20
N ALA A 131 19.52 -5.08 -8.25
CA ALA A 131 18.15 -4.87 -8.77
C ALA A 131 17.08 -5.08 -7.68
N ARG A 132 17.20 -6.17 -6.89
CA ARG A 132 16.30 -6.43 -5.77
C ARG A 132 16.40 -5.37 -4.67
N GLN A 133 17.61 -4.91 -4.34
CA GLN A 133 17.80 -3.86 -3.34
C GLN A 133 17.21 -2.53 -3.80
N ARG A 134 17.39 -2.16 -5.07
CA ARG A 134 16.77 -0.98 -5.69
C ARG A 134 15.24 -1.04 -5.65
N ALA A 135 14.67 -2.18 -6.06
CA ALA A 135 13.24 -2.42 -5.97
C ALA A 135 12.73 -2.35 -4.52
N LEU A 136 13.46 -2.92 -3.56
CA LEU A 136 13.09 -2.85 -2.14
C LEU A 136 13.07 -1.40 -1.63
N MET A 137 14.08 -0.60 -1.97
CA MET A 137 14.10 0.81 -1.58
C MET A 137 12.94 1.60 -2.21
N ALA A 138 12.60 1.33 -3.48
CA ALA A 138 11.44 1.94 -4.13
C ALA A 138 10.12 1.56 -3.44
N VAL A 139 9.94 0.28 -3.10
CA VAL A 139 8.77 -0.22 -2.35
C VAL A 139 8.67 0.47 -0.99
N LEU A 140 9.77 0.49 -0.22
CA LEU A 140 9.79 1.11 1.10
C LEU A 140 9.50 2.61 1.05
N GLN A 141 10.05 3.32 0.05
CA GLN A 141 9.82 4.74 -0.15
C GLN A 141 8.34 5.04 -0.44
N LEU A 142 7.73 4.32 -1.39
CA LEU A 142 6.33 4.49 -1.73
C LEU A 142 5.42 4.23 -0.53
N GLU A 143 5.55 3.06 0.10
CA GLU A 143 4.67 2.66 1.20
C GLU A 143 4.81 3.59 2.40
N SER A 144 6.03 4.00 2.74
CA SER A 144 6.26 4.92 3.85
C SER A 144 5.63 6.27 3.57
N PHE A 145 5.80 6.80 2.35
CA PHE A 145 5.22 8.08 1.96
C PHE A 145 3.69 8.05 1.95
N LEU A 146 3.07 7.06 1.29
CA LEU A 146 1.62 6.92 1.26
C LEU A 146 1.02 6.68 2.66
N SER A 147 1.71 5.93 3.51
CA SER A 147 1.31 5.72 4.89
C SER A 147 1.30 7.03 5.66
N VAL A 148 2.38 7.82 5.61
CA VAL A 148 2.47 9.07 6.39
C VAL A 148 1.56 10.16 5.84
N TRP A 149 1.52 10.33 4.52
CA TRP A 149 0.72 11.37 3.88
C TRP A 149 -0.79 11.06 3.91
N LEU A 150 -1.21 9.91 3.40
CA LEU A 150 -2.64 9.61 3.20
C LEU A 150 -3.28 8.95 4.41
N ALA A 151 -2.54 8.11 5.14
CA ALA A 151 -3.04 7.53 6.38
C ALA A 151 -2.70 8.43 7.58
N GLY A 152 -1.46 8.89 7.73
CA GLY A 152 -1.03 9.70 8.86
C GLY A 152 -1.54 11.14 8.86
N GLY A 153 -2.12 11.62 7.75
CA GLY A 153 -2.61 13.00 7.62
C GLY A 153 -1.48 14.03 7.69
N TRP A 154 -0.24 13.61 7.38
CA TRP A 154 0.91 14.50 7.41
C TRP A 154 0.73 15.66 6.44
N PRO A 155 0.96 16.91 6.87
CA PRO A 155 0.80 18.07 6.01
C PRO A 155 1.87 18.03 4.92
N VAL A 156 1.42 18.00 3.68
CA VAL A 156 2.26 18.11 2.50
C VAL A 156 1.99 19.47 1.90
N GLU A 157 3.01 20.33 1.93
CA GLU A 157 2.91 21.75 1.54
C GLU A 157 3.28 21.98 0.07
N THR A 158 3.79 20.96 -0.63
CA THR A 158 4.15 21.03 -2.04
C THR A 158 2.91 21.00 -2.92
N ASP A 159 2.89 21.79 -3.99
CA ASP A 159 1.77 21.84 -4.95
C ASP A 159 1.49 20.48 -5.62
N ASP A 160 2.53 19.71 -5.94
CA ASP A 160 2.40 18.34 -6.46
C ASP A 160 3.39 17.38 -5.75
N PRO A 161 2.98 16.70 -4.67
CA PRO A 161 3.82 15.70 -4.00
C PRO A 161 4.12 14.48 -4.86
N LEU A 162 3.27 14.16 -5.83
CA LEU A 162 3.45 12.99 -6.69
C LEU A 162 4.56 13.22 -7.70
N ASP A 163 4.84 14.47 -8.05
CA ASP A 163 5.95 14.83 -8.94
C ASP A 163 7.30 14.49 -8.29
N LEU A 164 7.51 14.93 -7.05
CA LEU A 164 8.72 14.62 -6.27
C LEU A 164 8.86 13.12 -5.98
N LEU A 165 7.75 12.45 -5.66
CA LEU A 165 7.74 11.01 -5.45
C LEU A 165 8.10 10.26 -6.74
N ALA A 166 7.60 10.71 -7.90
CA ALA A 166 7.94 10.12 -9.18
C ALA A 166 9.44 10.20 -9.44
N ASP A 167 10.06 11.36 -9.20
CA ASP A 167 11.50 11.55 -9.40
C ASP A 167 12.33 10.66 -8.45
N ALA A 168 11.92 10.55 -7.18
CA ALA A 168 12.58 9.67 -6.20
C ALA A 168 12.48 8.19 -6.58
N LEU A 169 11.30 7.71 -6.97
CA LEU A 169 11.11 6.33 -7.43
C LEU A 169 11.89 6.07 -8.71
N CYS A 170 11.89 7.02 -9.65
CA CYS A 170 12.67 6.93 -10.86
C CYS A 170 14.17 6.79 -10.54
N HIS A 171 14.71 7.63 -9.66
CA HIS A 171 16.11 7.55 -9.26
C HIS A 171 16.47 6.17 -8.68
N LEU A 172 15.63 5.61 -7.81
CA LEU A 172 15.84 4.29 -7.22
C LEU A 172 15.81 3.17 -8.29
N LEU A 173 14.95 3.33 -9.30
CA LEU A 173 14.77 2.36 -10.37
C LEU A 173 15.72 2.54 -11.56
N MET A 174 16.52 3.61 -11.64
CA MET A 174 17.65 3.68 -12.59
C MET A 174 18.58 2.49 -12.32
N PRO A 175 18.90 1.57 -13.26
CA PRO A 175 18.91 1.70 -14.73
C PRO A 175 17.74 1.04 -15.48
N ALA A 176 16.71 0.56 -14.78
CA ALA A 176 15.54 -0.10 -15.36
C ALA A 176 14.57 0.86 -16.08
N LEU A 177 14.78 2.17 -15.95
CA LEU A 177 14.05 3.18 -16.69
C LEU A 177 14.44 3.17 -18.17
N SER A 178 13.43 3.25 -19.02
CA SER A 178 13.59 3.56 -20.43
C SER A 178 13.73 5.08 -20.61
N PRO A 179 14.55 5.55 -21.58
CA PRO A 179 14.52 6.96 -21.97
C PRO A 179 13.08 7.33 -22.34
N GLY A 180 12.59 8.45 -21.82
CA GLY A 180 11.26 8.95 -22.15
C GLY A 180 11.14 9.22 -23.65
N PRO A 181 9.91 9.32 -24.19
CA PRO A 181 9.73 9.91 -25.51
C PRO A 181 10.34 11.32 -25.47
N GLY A 182 11.37 11.55 -26.28
CA GLY A 182 11.99 12.86 -26.46
C GLY A 182 11.09 13.82 -27.21
#